data_AF-A0A3D3JD83-F1
#
_entry.id   AF-A0A3D3JD83-F1
#
_cell.length_a   1.000
_cell.length_b   1.000
_cell.length_c   1.000
_cell.angle_alpha   90.00
_cell.angle_beta   90.00
_cell.angle_gamma   90.00
#
_symmetry.space_group_name_H-M   'P 1'
#
loop_
_entity.id
_entity.type
_entity.pdbx_description
1 polymer ?
#
loop_
_entity_poly.entity_id
_entity_poly.type
_entity_poly.pdbx_seq_one_letter_code
_entity_poly.pdbx_strand_id
1 'polypeptide(L)'
;VTTVTALAVQVTLQYFQARSMANGVLVEWKSTAEEQVVSYDVERAGSDQVYRHVATISAKGSHQSYSYTDEEAIGKRDGDPSMARTYFTYRLKINHADRSVAV
;
A
#
# COMPACT_ATOMS: atom_id res chain seq x y z
N VAL A 1 -2.00 5.16 -40.47
CA VAL A 1 -2.00 6.19 -39.40
C VAL A 1 -1.57 5.50 -38.13
N THR A 2 -0.49 5.96 -37.52
CA THR A 2 -0.01 5.42 -36.24
C THR A 2 -0.45 6.38 -35.16
N THR A 3 -1.28 5.90 -34.25
CA THR A 3 -1.76 6.68 -33.11
C THR A 3 -0.90 6.33 -31.91
N VAL A 4 -0.33 7.34 -31.25
CA VAL A 4 0.41 7.20 -30.00
C VAL A 4 -0.37 7.96 -28.94
N THR A 5 -0.74 7.28 -27.87
CA THR A 5 -1.49 7.85 -26.75
C THR A 5 -0.53 8.06 -25.58
N ALA A 6 -0.52 9.26 -25.01
CA ALA A 6 0.14 9.54 -23.73
C ALA A 6 -0.93 9.73 -22.66
N LEU A 7 -0.73 9.14 -21.48
CA LEU A 7 -1.63 9.26 -20.34
C LEU A 7 -1.09 10.32 -19.38
N ALA A 8 -1.93 11.27 -19.00
CA ALA A 8 -1.68 12.16 -17.88
C ALA A 8 -2.37 11.57 -16.65
N VAL A 9 -1.73 10.62 -15.98
CA VAL A 9 -2.20 10.11 -14.70
C VAL A 9 -1.40 10.78 -13.60
N GLN A 10 -2.04 11.66 -12.83
CA GLN A 10 -1.43 12.29 -11.67
C GLN A 10 -2.09 11.77 -10.40
N VAL A 11 -1.40 10.87 -9.71
CA VAL A 11 -1.71 10.55 -8.31
C VAL A 11 -0.60 11.13 -7.47
N THR A 12 -0.97 12.06 -6.59
CA THR A 12 -0.02 12.72 -5.71
C THR A 12 -0.39 12.36 -4.28
N LEU A 13 0.48 11.63 -3.60
CA LEU A 13 0.35 11.37 -2.18
C LEU A 13 1.01 12.51 -1.40
N GLN A 14 0.34 12.97 -0.35
CA GLN A 14 0.95 13.84 0.65
C GLN A 14 1.94 13.06 1.52
N TYR A 15 1.57 11.82 1.89
CA TYR A 15 2.46 10.90 2.58
C TYR A 15 2.02 9.45 2.32
N PHE A 16 2.96 8.53 2.52
CA PHE A 16 2.75 7.10 2.70
C PHE A 16 3.75 6.61 3.75
N GLN A 17 3.26 5.97 4.80
CA GLN A 17 4.08 5.56 5.93
C GLN A 17 3.56 4.28 6.57
N ALA A 18 4.45 3.57 7.26
CA ALA A 18 4.12 2.40 8.06
C ALA A 18 4.69 2.59 9.47
N ARG A 19 3.88 2.29 10.49
CA ARG A 19 4.24 2.43 11.90
C ARG A 19 3.90 1.16 12.67
N SER A 20 4.89 0.59 13.36
CA SER A 20 4.66 -0.54 14.27
C SER A 20 3.74 -0.14 15.43
N MET A 21 2.74 -0.97 15.70
CA MET A 21 1.80 -0.87 16.82
C MET A 21 1.86 -2.14 17.68
N ALA A 22 1.16 -2.15 18.82
CA ALA A 22 1.15 -3.31 19.72
C ALA A 22 0.52 -4.58 19.09
N ASN A 23 -0.42 -4.41 18.15
CA ASN A 23 -1.19 -5.48 17.52
C ASN A 23 -0.87 -5.68 16.03
N GLY A 24 0.17 -5.06 15.49
CA GLY A 24 0.49 -5.14 14.05
C GLY A 24 1.29 -3.95 13.54
N VAL A 25 1.19 -3.70 12.24
CA VAL A 25 1.74 -2.49 11.60
C VAL A 25 0.60 -1.67 11.00
N LEU A 26 0.52 -0.41 11.38
CA LEU A 26 -0.41 0.56 10.81
C LEU A 26 0.21 1.17 9.54
N VAL A 27 -0.43 0.97 8.41
CA VAL A 27 -0.08 1.53 7.11
C VAL A 27 -1.04 2.68 6.80
N GLU A 28 -0.50 3.88 6.54
CA GLU A 28 -1.29 5.10 6.33
C GLU A 28 -0.82 5.87 5.11
N TRP A 29 -1.77 6.42 4.36
CA TRP A 29 -1.49 7.37 3.29
C TRP A 29 -2.55 8.44 3.23
N LYS A 30 -2.17 9.57 2.62
CA LYS A 30 -3.08 10.64 2.29
C LYS A 30 -2.89 11.03 0.84
N SER A 31 -3.96 10.97 0.05
CA SER A 31 -3.96 11.47 -1.31
C SER A 31 -4.18 12.99 -1.31
N THR A 32 -3.63 13.67 -2.30
CA THR A 32 -3.97 15.07 -2.64
C THR A 32 -4.84 15.10 -3.89
N ALA A 33 -4.58 14.23 -4.87
CA ALA A 33 -5.39 14.04 -6.06
C ALA A 33 -5.61 12.55 -6.34
N GLU A 34 -6.83 12.19 -6.73
CA GLU A 34 -7.26 10.85 -7.12
C GLU A 34 -8.01 10.90 -8.44
N GLU A 35 -7.28 11.13 -9.53
CA GLU A 35 -7.88 11.09 -10.86
C GLU A 35 -8.00 9.64 -11.34
N GLN A 36 -9.24 9.19 -11.55
CA GLN A 36 -9.59 7.85 -11.99
C GLN A 36 -9.09 6.69 -11.10
N VAL A 37 -8.72 6.96 -9.85
CA VAL A 37 -8.31 5.91 -8.91
C VAL A 37 -9.54 5.15 -8.42
N VAL A 38 -9.48 3.82 -8.46
CA VAL A 38 -10.54 2.91 -8.02
C VAL A 38 -10.20 2.30 -6.66
N SER A 39 -8.96 1.87 -6.48
CA SER A 39 -8.51 1.24 -5.25
C SER A 39 -7.01 1.36 -5.04
N TYR A 40 -6.59 1.06 -3.82
CA TYR A 40 -5.21 0.91 -3.42
C TYR A 40 -4.97 -0.53 -2.98
N ASP A 41 -3.96 -1.20 -3.55
CA ASP A 41 -3.49 -2.46 -3.00
C ASP A 41 -2.28 -2.21 -2.11
N VAL A 42 -2.38 -2.68 -0.87
CA VAL A 42 -1.27 -2.69 0.08
C VAL A 42 -0.54 -4.01 -0.08
N GLU A 43 0.77 -3.92 -0.29
CA GLU A 43 1.66 -5.08 -0.35
C GLU A 43 2.73 -4.99 0.73
N ARG A 44 3.07 -6.15 1.31
CA ARG A 44 4.13 -6.32 2.32
C ARG A 44 5.21 -7.26 1.79
N ALA A 45 6.47 -6.89 2.02
CA ALA A 45 7.61 -7.78 1.87
C ALA A 45 8.36 -7.94 3.21
N GLY A 46 8.86 -9.14 3.48
CA GLY A 46 9.73 -9.42 4.62
C GLY A 46 11.21 -9.33 4.23
N SER A 47 12.05 -10.14 4.88
CA SER A 47 13.47 -10.26 4.55
C SER A 47 13.74 -10.78 3.14
N ASP A 48 12.81 -11.53 2.57
CA ASP A 48 12.89 -12.09 1.21
C ASP A 48 12.65 -11.06 0.09
N GLN A 49 12.20 -9.84 0.45
CA GLN A 49 11.84 -8.78 -0.50
C GLN A 49 10.75 -9.20 -1.51
N VAL A 50 10.01 -10.27 -1.21
CA VAL A 50 8.89 -10.74 -2.05
C VAL A 50 7.62 -10.05 -1.56
N TYR A 51 7.13 -9.10 -2.36
CA TYR A 51 5.90 -8.37 -2.08
C TYR A 51 4.69 -9.28 -2.25
N ARG A 52 3.90 -9.38 -1.17
CA ARG A 52 2.66 -10.14 -1.11
C ARG A 52 1.53 -9.18 -0.80
N HIS A 53 0.41 -9.39 -1.49
CA HIS A 53 -0.81 -8.63 -1.23
C HIS A 53 -1.32 -8.89 0.20
N VAL A 54 -1.68 -7.82 0.91
CA VAL A 54 -2.26 -7.91 2.26
C VAL A 54 -3.62 -7.23 2.38
N ALA A 55 -3.93 -6.23 1.52
CA ALA A 55 -5.25 -5.61 1.49
C ALA A 55 -5.53 -4.86 0.19
N THR A 56 -6.82 -4.75 -0.17
CA THR A 56 -7.33 -3.77 -1.15
C THR A 56 -8.26 -2.78 -0.44
N ILE A 57 -8.02 -1.49 -0.60
CA ILE A 57 -8.84 -0.41 -0.03
C ILE A 57 -9.44 0.42 -1.16
N SER A 58 -10.76 0.52 -1.21
CA SER A 58 -11.46 1.34 -2.20
C SER A 58 -11.10 2.82 -2.04
N ALA A 59 -10.89 3.49 -3.17
CA ALA A 59 -10.68 4.92 -3.22
C ALA A 59 -11.93 5.66 -2.76
N LYS A 60 -11.74 6.72 -1.99
CA LYS A 60 -12.76 7.62 -1.43
C LYS A 60 -12.78 8.98 -2.15
N GLY A 61 -11.82 9.26 -3.03
CA GLY A 61 -11.67 10.53 -3.74
C GLY A 61 -10.47 11.35 -3.27
N SER A 62 -10.27 12.51 -3.89
CA SER A 62 -9.11 13.37 -3.62
C SER A 62 -9.10 13.92 -2.18
N HIS A 63 -7.90 14.22 -1.66
CA HIS A 63 -7.67 14.78 -0.32
C HIS A 63 -7.99 13.84 0.86
N GLN A 64 -8.20 12.55 0.60
CA GLN A 64 -8.64 11.58 1.60
C GLN A 64 -7.47 10.96 2.35
N SER A 65 -7.72 10.67 3.62
CA SER A 65 -6.81 9.87 4.45
C SER A 65 -7.30 8.42 4.51
N TYR A 66 -6.35 7.50 4.48
CA TYR A 66 -6.58 6.06 4.49
C TYR A 66 -5.66 5.40 5.51
N SER A 67 -6.15 4.29 6.06
CA SER A 67 -5.40 3.46 6.98
C SER A 67 -5.77 1.99 6.81
N TYR A 68 -4.79 1.13 7.06
CA TYR A 68 -4.94 -0.32 7.13
C TYR A 68 -4.01 -0.86 8.21
N THR A 69 -4.53 -1.72 9.09
CA THR A 69 -3.73 -2.39 10.12
C THR A 69 -3.43 -3.82 9.68
N ASP A 70 -2.15 -4.10 9.48
CA ASP A 70 -1.64 -5.43 9.21
C ASP A 70 -1.34 -6.15 10.52
N GLU A 71 -2.33 -6.86 11.05
CA GLU A 71 -2.22 -7.62 12.30
C GLU A 71 -1.35 -8.88 12.15
N GLU A 72 -1.19 -9.38 10.92
CA GLU A 72 -0.38 -10.57 10.63
C GLU A 72 1.11 -10.27 10.58
N ALA A 73 1.50 -8.98 10.50
CA ALA A 73 2.90 -8.58 10.52
C ALA A 73 3.58 -9.01 11.83
N ILE A 74 2.83 -9.04 12.92
CA ILE A 74 3.31 -9.43 14.25
C ILE A 74 2.53 -10.70 14.65
N GLY A 75 2.71 -11.78 13.90
CA GLY A 75 2.05 -13.06 14.14
C GLY A 75 2.19 -13.55 15.60
N LYS A 76 1.16 -14.26 16.07
CA LYS A 76 1.05 -14.77 17.44
C LYS A 76 2.30 -15.56 17.84
N ARG A 77 2.78 -15.21 19.03
CA ARG A 77 4.02 -15.63 19.68
C ARG A 77 4.00 -17.13 20.07
N ASP A 78 4.09 -18.03 19.10
CA ASP A 78 4.35 -19.45 19.38
C ASP A 78 5.86 -19.67 19.54
N GLY A 79 6.36 -19.36 20.75
CA GLY A 79 7.51 -20.04 21.35
C GLY A 79 8.92 -19.80 20.80
N ASP A 80 9.13 -19.10 19.68
CA ASP A 80 10.49 -18.84 19.15
C ASP A 80 10.97 -17.40 19.46
N PRO A 81 12.01 -17.22 20.31
CA PRO A 81 12.58 -15.92 20.67
C PRO A 81 13.62 -15.40 19.67
N SER A 82 13.84 -16.04 18.51
CA SER A 82 14.75 -15.54 17.47
C SER A 82 14.13 -14.36 16.71
N MET A 83 14.03 -13.24 17.42
CA MET A 83 13.75 -11.90 16.90
C MET A 83 14.93 -11.43 16.04
N ALA A 84 15.15 -12.07 14.89
CA ALA A 84 15.99 -11.52 13.83
C ALA A 84 15.21 -10.37 13.19
N ARG A 85 15.13 -9.22 13.89
CA ARG A 85 14.66 -7.91 13.42
C ARG A 85 13.82 -8.01 12.14
N THR A 86 12.57 -8.45 12.26
CA THR A 86 11.68 -8.57 11.11
C THR A 86 11.32 -7.15 10.66
N TYR A 87 12.11 -6.60 9.75
CA TYR A 87 11.78 -5.36 9.07
C TYR A 87 10.84 -5.70 7.92
N PHE A 88 9.64 -5.11 7.94
CA PHE A 88 8.71 -5.19 6.83
C PHE A 88 8.86 -3.94 5.97
N THR A 89 8.81 -4.14 4.65
CA THR A 89 8.69 -3.05 3.69
C THR A 89 7.29 -3.08 3.10
N TYR A 90 6.66 -1.92 3.01
CA TYR A 90 5.33 -1.77 2.44
C TYR A 90 5.40 -1.01 1.12
N ARG A 91 4.49 -1.37 0.21
CA ARG A 91 4.26 -0.72 -1.06
C ARG A 91 2.77 -0.47 -1.21
N LEU A 92 2.44 0.63 -1.87
CA LEU A 92 1.08 0.96 -2.28
C LEU A 92 1.00 0.87 -3.80
N LYS A 93 0.16 -0.01 -4.34
CA LYS A 93 -0.24 0.04 -5.76
C LYS A 93 -1.52 0.85 -5.87
N ILE A 94 -1.61 1.66 -6.92
CA ILE A 94 -2.75 2.52 -7.19
C ILE A 94 -3.41 2.04 -8.47
N ASN A 95 -4.64 1.57 -8.36
CA ASN A 95 -5.38 0.96 -9.46
C ASN A 95 -6.33 1.98 -10.06
N HIS A 96 -6.24 2.17 -11.38
CA HIS A 96 -7.07 3.11 -12.12
C HIS A 96 -8.24 2.43 -12.84
N ALA A 97 -9.29 3.19 -13.14
CA ALA A 97 -10.49 2.70 -13.82
C ALA A 97 -10.21 2.16 -15.23
N ASP A 98 -9.15 2.65 -15.88
CA ASP A 98 -8.67 2.18 -17.19
C ASP A 98 -7.81 0.90 -17.10
N ARG A 99 -7.70 0.29 -15.91
CA ARG A 99 -6.87 -0.87 -15.57
C ARG A 99 -5.36 -0.60 -15.57
N SER A 100 -4.93 0.65 -15.65
CA SER A 100 -3.54 1.00 -15.39
C SER A 100 -3.22 0.90 -13.90
N VAL A 101 -1.94 0.65 -13.59
CA VAL A 101 -1.44 0.51 -12.21
C VAL A 101 -0.21 1.39 -12.04
N ALA A 102 -0.25 2.30 -11.07
CA ALA A 102 0.91 3.07 -10.61
C ALA A 102 1.46 2.47 -9.31
N VAL A 103 2.77 2.63 -9.07
CA VAL A 103 3.52 2.02 -7.97
C VAL A 103 4.39 3.06 -7.28
#